data_AF-A0AB40BYA1-F1
#
_entry.id   AF-A0AB40BYA1-F1
#
_cell.length_a   1.000
_cell.length_b   1.000
_cell.length_c   1.000
_cell.angle_alpha   90.00
_cell.angle_beta   90.00
_cell.angle_gamma   90.00
#
_symmetry.space_group_name_H-M   'P 1'
#
loop_
_entity.id
_entity.type
_entity.pdbx_description
1 polymer ?
#
loop_
_entity_poly.entity_id
_entity_poly.type
_entity_poly.pdbx_seq_one_letter_code
_entity_poly.pdbx_strand_id
1 'polypeptide(L)'
;MTTASGDSHHRPSLLRRHRCLLISLVVIVLLIVLILILYFTLFRFHDPTTELISARVDGVSPSISIPAIRISLNLSLFLQIRVHNPNPASFTHSAGTALLFYNGVQVGDALVEPGRIPSKGSEILSCELTVQADKIAGDLTKLLSDVVAGEVGFDSSTRVPGRVKFLGLFKHHAVALSECHVIIGFPNIKVKSQACTQHTKL
;
A
#
# COMPACT_ATOMS: atom_id res chain seq x y z
N MET A 1 2.15 -95.84 -2.38
CA MET A 1 1.32 -95.08 -1.43
C MET A 1 1.81 -93.64 -1.45
N THR A 2 1.00 -92.77 -2.04
CA THR A 2 1.24 -91.35 -2.30
C THR A 2 0.72 -90.50 -1.16
N THR A 3 1.58 -89.70 -0.53
CA THR A 3 1.14 -88.56 0.30
C THR A 3 2.10 -87.39 0.11
N ALA A 4 1.76 -86.52 -0.82
CA ALA A 4 2.19 -85.13 -0.92
C ALA A 4 0.92 -84.36 -1.32
N SER A 5 0.64 -83.13 -0.95
CA SER A 5 1.20 -82.17 -0.02
C SER A 5 0.08 -81.12 0.05
N GLY A 6 -0.36 -80.71 1.24
CA GLY A 6 -1.46 -79.76 1.39
C GLY A 6 -1.10 -78.38 0.81
N ASP A 7 -1.88 -77.94 -0.17
CA ASP A 7 -1.76 -76.63 -0.79
C ASP A 7 -2.34 -75.55 0.17
N SER A 8 -1.48 -74.65 0.64
CA SER A 8 -1.86 -73.57 1.56
C SER A 8 -2.03 -72.28 0.77
N HIS A 9 -3.29 -72.00 0.42
CA HIS A 9 -3.69 -70.81 -0.32
C HIS A 9 -3.52 -69.54 0.56
N HIS A 10 -2.33 -68.92 0.50
CA HIS A 10 -2.09 -67.62 1.11
C HIS A 10 -2.71 -66.53 0.23
N ARG A 11 -3.87 -65.98 0.62
CA ARG A 11 -4.48 -64.80 -0.02
C ARG A 11 -4.21 -63.52 0.80
N PRO A 12 -3.09 -62.81 0.61
CA PRO A 12 -2.97 -61.43 1.06
C PRO A 12 -3.23 -60.48 -0.12
N SER A 13 -3.95 -59.36 0.09
CA SER A 13 -3.52 -58.01 -0.37
C SER A 13 -4.62 -56.99 -0.64
N LEU A 14 -5.89 -57.37 -0.90
CA LEU A 14 -6.90 -56.38 -1.32
C LEU A 14 -7.24 -55.35 -0.22
N LEU A 15 -7.45 -55.80 1.02
CA LEU A 15 -7.74 -54.92 2.17
C LEU A 15 -6.57 -54.01 2.58
N ARG A 16 -5.33 -54.37 2.22
CA ARG A 16 -4.12 -53.57 2.53
C ARG A 16 -3.93 -52.47 1.48
N ARG A 17 -4.23 -52.76 0.21
CA ARG A 17 -4.16 -51.81 -0.91
C ARG A 17 -5.22 -50.70 -0.80
N HIS A 18 -6.46 -51.05 -0.44
CA HIS A 18 -7.50 -50.05 -0.18
C HIS A 18 -7.19 -49.16 1.03
N ARG A 19 -6.58 -49.70 2.09
CA ARG A 19 -6.13 -48.91 3.25
C ARG A 19 -5.02 -47.91 2.87
N CYS A 20 -4.04 -48.30 2.06
CA CYS A 20 -3.01 -47.38 1.56
C CYS A 20 -3.59 -46.26 0.67
N LEU A 21 -4.56 -46.58 -0.18
CA LEU A 21 -5.24 -45.58 -1.03
C LEU A 21 -6.05 -44.58 -0.20
N LEU A 22 -6.77 -45.05 0.82
CA LEU A 22 -7.51 -44.17 1.73
C LEU A 22 -6.58 -43.27 2.55
N ILE A 23 -5.46 -43.80 3.06
CA ILE A 23 -4.47 -43.00 3.78
C ILE A 23 -3.85 -41.95 2.85
N SER A 24 -3.47 -42.33 1.63
CA SER A 24 -2.94 -41.39 0.64
C SER A 24 -3.96 -40.30 0.31
N LEU A 25 -5.23 -40.65 0.12
CA LEU A 25 -6.30 -39.69 -0.12
C LEU A 25 -6.46 -38.71 1.04
N VAL A 26 -6.46 -39.20 2.29
CA VAL A 26 -6.55 -38.36 3.49
C VAL A 26 -5.36 -37.41 3.59
N VAL A 27 -4.13 -37.88 3.33
CA VAL A 27 -2.93 -37.03 3.33
C VAL A 27 -2.99 -35.96 2.24
N ILE A 28 -3.47 -36.29 1.04
CA ILE A 28 -3.64 -35.33 -0.06
C ILE A 28 -4.68 -34.27 0.32
N VAL A 29 -5.81 -34.67 0.90
CA VAL A 29 -6.85 -33.74 1.36
C VAL A 29 -6.29 -32.81 2.44
N LEU A 30 -5.56 -33.34 3.42
CA LEU A 30 -4.92 -32.52 4.45
C LEU A 30 -3.90 -31.52 3.86
N LEU A 31 -3.10 -31.93 2.89
CA LEU A 31 -2.17 -31.04 2.19
C LEU A 31 -2.89 -29.93 1.42
N ILE A 32 -3.98 -30.25 0.71
CA ILE A 32 -4.79 -29.26 0.00
C ILE A 32 -5.38 -28.26 1.00
N VAL A 33 -5.96 -28.73 2.10
CA VAL A 33 -6.51 -27.87 3.15
C VAL A 33 -5.43 -26.97 3.74
N LEU A 34 -4.24 -27.50 4.01
CA LEU A 34 -3.11 -26.71 4.49
C LEU A 34 -2.68 -25.62 3.49
N ILE A 35 -2.58 -25.96 2.20
CA ILE A 35 -2.24 -25.00 1.14
C ILE A 35 -3.32 -23.92 1.03
N LEU A 36 -4.61 -24.28 1.10
CA LEU A 36 -5.71 -23.33 1.09
C LEU A 36 -5.64 -22.38 2.29
N ILE A 37 -5.37 -22.88 3.49
CA ILE A 37 -5.20 -22.05 4.69
C ILE A 37 -4.02 -21.10 4.51
N LEU A 38 -2.87 -21.60 4.05
CA LEU A 38 -1.69 -20.77 3.77
C LEU A 38 -1.99 -19.70 2.71
N TYR A 39 -2.74 -20.04 1.68
CA TYR A 39 -3.19 -19.09 0.67
C TYR A 39 -4.07 -18.00 1.31
N PHE A 40 -5.16 -18.37 1.98
CA PHE A 40 -6.06 -17.37 2.57
C PHE A 40 -5.40 -16.51 3.66
N THR A 41 -4.44 -17.06 4.40
CA THR A 41 -3.74 -16.32 5.45
C THR A 41 -2.65 -15.39 4.91
N LEU A 42 -1.95 -15.77 3.84
CA LEU A 42 -0.87 -14.96 3.27
C LEU A 42 -1.36 -13.91 2.25
N PHE A 43 -2.45 -14.18 1.55
CA PHE A 43 -3.02 -13.26 0.54
C PHE A 43 -4.00 -12.24 1.12
N ARG A 44 -4.24 -12.25 2.44
CA ARG A 44 -5.05 -11.22 3.09
C ARG A 44 -4.22 -9.95 3.29
N PHE A 45 -4.31 -9.05 2.32
CA PHE A 45 -3.72 -7.72 2.41
C PHE A 45 -4.43 -6.88 3.47
N HIS A 46 -3.63 -6.25 4.31
CA HIS A 46 -4.06 -5.27 5.30
C HIS A 46 -3.49 -3.90 4.91
N ASP A 47 -4.26 -2.87 5.17
CA ASP A 47 -3.90 -1.50 4.85
C ASP A 47 -2.71 -1.02 5.71
N PRO A 48 -1.61 -0.52 5.10
CA PRO A 48 -0.57 0.16 5.86
C PRO A 48 -1.10 1.38 6.61
N THR A 49 -0.56 1.61 7.80
CA THR A 49 -0.81 2.84 8.56
C THR A 49 0.25 3.87 8.24
N THR A 50 -0.19 5.11 7.98
CA THR A 50 0.68 6.23 7.60
C THR A 50 0.57 7.35 8.63
N GLU A 51 1.72 7.87 9.05
CA GLU A 51 1.83 8.95 10.03
C GLU A 51 2.77 10.03 9.50
N LEU A 52 2.31 11.29 9.48
CA LEU A 52 3.16 12.42 9.13
C LEU A 52 4.07 12.77 10.32
N ILE A 53 5.37 12.57 10.16
CA ILE A 53 6.37 12.82 11.20
C ILE A 53 6.81 14.29 11.20
N SER A 54 7.09 14.83 10.02
CA SER A 54 7.43 16.25 9.89
C SER A 54 7.10 16.79 8.51
N ALA A 55 6.86 18.09 8.46
CA ALA A 55 6.75 18.88 7.25
C ALA A 55 7.65 20.11 7.42
N ARG A 56 8.57 20.32 6.49
CA ARG A 56 9.51 21.45 6.50
C ARG A 56 9.35 22.21 5.20
N VAL A 57 9.35 23.54 5.28
CA VAL A 57 9.42 24.38 4.08
C VAL A 57 10.82 24.28 3.52
N ASP A 58 10.93 23.87 2.28
CA ASP A 58 12.20 23.75 1.55
C ASP A 58 12.49 25.03 0.75
N GLY A 59 11.46 25.63 0.14
CA GLY A 59 11.62 26.88 -0.59
C GLY A 59 10.32 27.49 -1.10
N VAL A 60 10.41 28.76 -1.53
CA VAL A 60 9.34 29.49 -2.21
C VAL A 60 9.91 30.01 -3.52
N SER A 61 9.33 29.58 -4.64
CA SER A 61 9.81 29.90 -5.99
C SER A 61 8.73 30.67 -6.76
N PRO A 62 8.83 32.01 -6.86
CA PRO A 62 7.99 32.81 -7.73
C PRO A 62 8.48 32.69 -9.19
N SER A 63 7.57 32.52 -10.14
CA SER A 63 7.92 32.54 -11.57
C SER A 63 7.00 33.46 -12.38
N ILE A 64 7.56 34.14 -13.37
CA ILE A 64 6.87 35.11 -14.23
C ILE A 64 7.00 34.63 -15.67
N SER A 65 5.88 34.47 -16.38
CA SER A 65 5.87 34.14 -17.82
C SER A 65 5.35 35.32 -18.67
N ILE A 66 5.91 35.48 -19.88
CA ILE A 66 5.67 36.55 -20.87
C ILE A 66 5.31 35.84 -22.21
N PRO A 67 4.37 36.33 -23.05
CA PRO A 67 3.81 37.69 -23.18
C PRO A 67 2.56 38.01 -22.35
N ALA A 68 1.87 37.00 -21.81
CA ALA A 68 0.79 37.22 -20.84
C ALA A 68 1.40 37.14 -19.44
N ILE A 69 1.65 38.29 -18.80
CA ILE A 69 2.24 38.36 -17.44
C ILE A 69 1.44 37.46 -16.50
N ARG A 70 1.93 36.25 -16.25
CA ARG A 70 1.38 35.30 -15.27
C ARG A 70 2.41 35.11 -14.19
N ILE A 71 2.04 35.51 -12.97
CA ILE A 71 2.83 35.31 -11.75
C ILE A 71 2.32 34.01 -11.12
N SER A 72 3.20 33.02 -10.99
CA SER A 72 2.94 31.80 -10.23
C SER A 72 3.84 31.77 -9.00
N LEU A 73 3.32 31.21 -7.90
CA LEU A 73 4.04 31.08 -6.65
C LEU A 73 4.01 29.62 -6.23
N ASN A 74 5.17 28.97 -6.25
CA ASN A 74 5.31 27.58 -5.86
C ASN A 74 5.92 27.52 -4.45
N LEU A 75 5.33 26.73 -3.57
CA LEU A 75 5.83 26.42 -2.25
C LEU A 75 6.27 24.95 -2.22
N SER A 76 7.55 24.72 -1.97
CA SER A 76 8.12 23.37 -1.83
C SER A 76 8.22 23.00 -0.35
N LEU A 77 7.75 21.80 -0.02
CA LEU A 77 7.70 21.22 1.31
C LEU A 77 8.38 19.86 1.30
N PHE A 78 9.32 19.66 2.20
CA PHE A 78 9.90 18.35 2.47
C PHE A 78 9.13 17.66 3.60
N LEU A 79 8.54 16.50 3.29
CA LEU A 79 7.72 15.70 4.19
C LEU A 79 8.46 14.42 4.57
N GLN A 80 8.34 14.05 5.85
CA GLN A 80 8.73 12.72 6.33
C GLN A 80 7.49 11.99 6.82
N ILE A 81 7.19 10.85 6.19
CA ILE A 81 6.00 10.05 6.47
C ILE A 81 6.46 8.67 6.93
N ARG A 82 6.07 8.28 8.14
CA ARG A 82 6.27 6.92 8.63
C ARG A 82 5.16 6.04 8.08
N VAL A 83 5.54 4.96 7.40
CA VAL A 83 4.61 3.95 6.90
C VAL A 83 4.89 2.64 7.62
N HIS A 84 3.89 2.13 8.34
CA HIS A 84 3.93 0.80 8.94
C HIS A 84 3.17 -0.19 8.06
N ASN A 85 3.85 -1.24 7.64
CA ASN A 85 3.31 -2.31 6.83
C ASN A 85 3.01 -3.54 7.69
N PRO A 86 1.74 -3.85 7.98
CA PRO A 86 1.36 -5.04 8.74
C PRO A 86 1.50 -6.35 7.94
N ASN A 87 1.70 -6.27 6.61
CA ASN A 87 1.69 -7.43 5.74
C ASN A 87 2.98 -8.27 5.87
N PRO A 88 2.91 -9.61 5.68
CA PRO A 88 4.06 -10.51 5.64
C PRO A 88 4.92 -10.38 4.36
N ALA A 89 4.62 -9.38 3.52
CA ALA A 89 5.34 -9.08 2.29
C ALA A 89 6.04 -7.73 2.41
N SER A 90 7.29 -7.64 1.97
CA SER A 90 7.96 -6.34 1.85
C SER A 90 7.63 -5.69 0.52
N PHE A 91 7.52 -4.37 0.48
CA PHE A 91 7.27 -3.60 -0.73
C PHE A 91 8.50 -2.74 -1.06
N THR A 92 9.10 -2.96 -2.22
CA THR A 92 10.20 -2.13 -2.73
C THR A 92 9.66 -1.29 -3.88
N HIS A 93 9.65 0.03 -3.73
CA HIS A 93 9.09 0.95 -4.72
C HIS A 93 10.16 1.80 -5.39
N SER A 94 9.88 2.15 -6.65
CA SER A 94 10.57 3.25 -7.31
C SER A 94 9.96 4.59 -6.87
N ALA A 95 10.39 5.69 -7.50
CA ALA A 95 9.77 6.98 -7.27
C ALA A 95 8.26 6.91 -7.55
N GLY A 96 7.47 7.52 -6.68
CA GLY A 96 6.02 7.61 -6.79
C GLY A 96 5.56 9.06 -6.89
N THR A 97 4.28 9.26 -7.20
CA THR A 97 3.68 10.59 -7.33
C THR A 97 2.39 10.63 -6.52
N ALA A 98 2.19 11.70 -5.76
CA ALA A 98 0.90 12.06 -5.17
C ALA A 98 0.40 13.36 -5.77
N LEU A 99 -0.90 13.47 -5.98
CA LEU A 99 -1.56 14.70 -6.42
C LEU A 99 -2.37 15.24 -5.24
N LEU A 100 -2.27 16.54 -4.98
CA LEU A 100 -2.99 17.22 -3.90
C LEU A 100 -4.09 18.09 -4.50
N PHE A 101 -5.28 17.98 -3.94
CA PHE A 101 -6.46 18.71 -4.37
C PHE A 101 -7.07 19.47 -3.20
N TYR A 102 -7.57 20.67 -3.51
CA TYR A 102 -8.40 21.46 -2.63
C TYR A 102 -9.68 21.80 -3.39
N ASN A 103 -10.83 21.49 -2.80
CA ASN A 103 -12.14 21.76 -3.42
C ASN A 103 -12.27 21.21 -4.86
N GLY A 104 -11.68 20.04 -5.14
CA GLY A 104 -11.69 19.41 -6.46
C GLY A 104 -10.70 19.99 -7.48
N VAL A 105 -9.96 21.05 -7.13
CA VAL A 105 -8.91 21.64 -7.98
C VAL A 105 -7.56 21.08 -7.56
N GLN A 106 -6.75 20.63 -8.53
CA GLN A 106 -5.38 20.20 -8.24
C GLN A 106 -4.54 21.42 -7.84
N VAL A 107 -4.06 21.44 -6.61
CA VAL A 107 -3.27 22.54 -6.03
C VAL A 107 -1.81 22.16 -5.81
N GLY A 108 -1.44 20.90 -6.01
CA GLY A 108 -0.06 20.48 -5.88
C GLY A 108 0.19 19.05 -6.29
N ASP A 109 1.45 18.66 -6.17
CA ASP A 109 1.93 17.32 -6.43
C ASP A 109 3.13 17.02 -5.52
N ALA A 110 3.28 15.77 -5.12
CA ALA A 110 4.40 15.31 -4.32
C ALA A 110 5.14 14.16 -4.99
N LEU A 111 6.47 14.23 -4.95
CA LEU A 111 7.35 13.15 -5.37
C LEU A 111 7.72 12.31 -4.15
N VAL A 112 7.39 11.02 -4.20
CA VAL A 112 7.79 10.04 -3.17
C VAL A 112 9.12 9.45 -3.59
N GLU A 113 10.14 9.52 -2.74
CA GLU A 113 11.46 8.96 -3.05
C GLU A 113 11.41 7.42 -3.14
N PRO A 114 12.26 6.79 -3.97
CA PRO A 114 12.42 5.34 -4.00
C PRO A 114 12.85 4.79 -2.63
N GLY A 115 12.40 3.58 -2.31
CA GLY A 115 12.58 3.05 -0.96
C GLY A 115 12.07 1.64 -0.79
N ARG A 116 12.18 1.13 0.44
CA ARG A 116 11.75 -0.22 0.79
C ARG A 116 11.02 -0.24 2.12
N ILE A 117 9.76 -0.64 2.08
CA ILE A 117 8.96 -0.89 3.27
C ILE A 117 9.11 -2.37 3.65
N PRO A 118 9.66 -2.69 4.83
CA PRO A 118 9.87 -4.07 5.25
C PRO A 118 8.54 -4.80 5.51
N SER A 119 8.61 -6.13 5.58
CA SER A 119 7.48 -6.97 6.02
C SER A 119 7.27 -6.78 7.53
N LYS A 120 6.02 -6.63 7.98
CA LYS A 120 5.65 -6.46 9.39
C LYS A 120 6.49 -5.40 10.12
N GLY A 121 6.77 -4.29 9.45
CA GLY A 121 7.69 -3.26 9.95
C GLY A 121 7.38 -1.89 9.39
N SER A 122 8.13 -0.89 9.87
CA SER A 122 7.93 0.51 9.49
C SER A 122 9.13 1.09 8.78
N GLU A 123 8.89 2.01 7.86
CA GLU A 123 9.90 2.79 7.16
C GLU A 123 9.51 4.27 7.16
N ILE A 124 10.49 5.18 7.11
CA ILE A 124 10.23 6.61 6.91
C ILE A 124 10.47 6.93 5.43
N LEU A 125 9.42 7.37 4.76
CA LEU A 125 9.47 7.84 3.39
C LEU A 125 9.67 9.35 3.35
N SER A 126 10.60 9.79 2.53
CA SER A 126 10.79 11.18 2.17
C SER A 126 9.92 11.53 0.98
N CYS A 127 9.20 12.65 1.06
CA CYS A 127 8.41 13.16 -0.04
C CYS A 127 8.65 14.66 -0.23
N GLU A 128 8.79 15.09 -1.47
CA GLU A 128 8.88 16.51 -1.84
C GLU A 128 7.53 16.96 -2.40
N LEU A 129 6.77 17.74 -1.63
CA LEU A 129 5.47 18.29 -2.02
C LEU A 129 5.65 19.71 -2.57
N THR A 130 5.20 19.94 -3.79
CA THR A 130 5.11 21.27 -4.40
C THR A 130 3.65 21.71 -4.44
N VAL A 131 3.34 22.82 -3.76
CA VAL A 131 2.03 23.47 -3.75
C VAL A 131 2.08 24.69 -4.66
N GLN A 132 1.13 24.79 -5.59
CA GLN A 132 0.99 25.85 -6.58
C GLN A 132 -0.06 26.84 -6.08
N ALA A 133 0.39 27.92 -5.44
CA ALA A 133 -0.49 28.88 -4.76
C ALA A 133 -1.35 29.70 -5.74
N ASP A 134 -0.93 29.83 -6.99
CA ASP A 134 -1.72 30.44 -8.07
C ASP A 134 -2.97 29.62 -8.41
N LYS A 135 -2.91 28.29 -8.29
CA LYS A 135 -4.08 27.42 -8.48
C LYS A 135 -5.08 27.51 -7.34
N ILE A 136 -4.61 27.89 -6.15
CA ILE A 136 -5.45 28.16 -4.97
C ILE A 136 -6.17 29.51 -5.11
N ALA A 137 -5.62 30.46 -5.87
CA ALA A 137 -6.12 31.84 -5.96
C ALA A 137 -7.59 31.93 -6.38
N GLY A 138 -8.09 30.99 -7.20
CA GLY A 138 -9.50 30.93 -7.59
C GLY A 138 -10.47 30.65 -6.44
N ASP A 139 -10.01 29.96 -5.39
CA ASP A 139 -10.78 29.59 -4.20
C ASP A 139 -10.21 30.23 -2.92
N LEU A 140 -9.43 31.31 -3.04
CA LEU A 140 -8.72 31.92 -1.91
C LEU A 140 -9.66 32.39 -0.78
N THR A 141 -10.83 32.92 -1.13
CA THR A 141 -11.86 33.33 -0.17
C THR A 141 -12.40 32.16 0.63
N LYS A 142 -12.61 31.01 -0.03
CA LYS A 142 -13.05 29.77 0.62
C LYS A 142 -11.95 29.21 1.50
N LEU A 143 -10.71 29.16 1.02
CA LEU A 143 -9.58 28.70 1.83
C LEU A 143 -9.41 29.55 3.09
N LEU A 144 -9.53 30.88 2.96
CA LEU A 144 -9.45 31.76 4.11
C LEU A 144 -10.61 31.51 5.10
N SER A 145 -11.83 31.30 4.59
CA SER A 145 -12.98 30.92 5.41
C SER A 145 -12.76 29.60 6.15
N ASP A 146 -12.24 28.58 5.48
CA ASP A 146 -11.94 27.26 6.06
C ASP A 146 -10.83 27.36 7.14
N VAL A 147 -9.79 28.15 6.87
CA VAL A 147 -8.72 28.44 7.85
C VAL A 147 -9.27 29.17 9.08
N VAL A 148 -10.16 30.16 8.89
CA VAL A 148 -10.82 30.87 10.00
C VAL A 148 -11.79 29.96 10.76
N ALA A 149 -12.47 29.04 10.06
CA ALA A 149 -13.27 27.98 10.68
C ALA A 149 -12.41 26.95 11.44
N GLY A 150 -11.09 26.98 11.22
CA GLY A 150 -10.10 26.18 11.94
C GLY A 150 -9.85 24.79 11.35
N GLU A 151 -10.40 24.49 10.17
CA GLU A 151 -10.27 23.18 9.50
C GLU A 151 -10.24 23.36 7.98
N VAL A 152 -9.24 22.76 7.32
CA VAL A 152 -9.14 22.72 5.87
C VAL A 152 -9.04 21.28 5.41
N GLY A 153 -9.93 20.88 4.51
CA GLY A 153 -9.94 19.55 3.90
C GLY A 153 -9.15 19.52 2.59
N PHE A 154 -8.31 18.50 2.44
CA PHE A 154 -7.58 18.21 1.20
C PHE A 154 -7.85 16.78 0.74
N ASP A 155 -7.99 16.62 -0.56
CA ASP A 155 -8.01 15.29 -1.18
C ASP A 155 -6.65 14.99 -1.78
N SER A 156 -6.26 13.72 -1.80
CA SER A 156 -4.99 13.30 -2.38
C SER A 156 -5.09 11.95 -3.08
N SER A 157 -4.50 11.89 -4.28
CA SER A 157 -4.40 10.67 -5.09
C SER A 157 -2.94 10.29 -5.24
N THR A 158 -2.53 9.17 -4.65
CA THR A 158 -1.15 8.68 -4.64
C THR A 158 -1.00 7.45 -5.52
N ARG A 159 0.07 7.41 -6.31
CA ARG A 159 0.49 6.26 -7.12
C ARG A 159 1.96 5.96 -6.90
N VAL A 160 2.25 4.80 -6.33
CA VAL A 160 3.61 4.33 -6.02
C VAL A 160 3.86 2.98 -6.70
N PRO A 161 4.60 2.96 -7.82
CA PRO A 161 4.96 1.72 -8.50
C PRO A 161 6.09 0.99 -7.76
N GLY A 162 6.03 -0.34 -7.74
CA GLY A 162 7.00 -1.14 -7.02
C GLY A 162 6.90 -2.64 -7.26
N ARG A 163 7.44 -3.38 -6.30
CA ARG A 163 7.49 -4.84 -6.29
C ARG A 163 7.20 -5.34 -4.89
N VAL A 164 6.24 -6.25 -4.77
CA VAL A 164 5.98 -7.00 -3.54
C VAL A 164 6.87 -8.23 -3.50
N LYS A 165 7.47 -8.51 -2.35
CA LYS A 165 8.30 -9.67 -2.11
C LYS A 165 7.74 -10.49 -0.95
N PHE A 166 7.24 -11.69 -1.26
CA PHE A 166 6.69 -12.64 -0.28
C PHE A 166 7.74 -13.66 0.13
N LEU A 167 7.89 -13.89 1.45
CA LEU A 167 8.77 -14.92 2.03
C LEU A 167 10.22 -14.90 1.51
N GLY A 168 10.68 -13.77 0.98
CA GLY A 168 12.01 -13.65 0.40
C GLY A 168 12.22 -14.33 -0.97
N LEU A 169 11.22 -15.02 -1.53
CA LEU A 169 11.35 -15.86 -2.72
C LEU A 169 10.55 -15.32 -3.91
N PHE A 170 9.27 -15.01 -3.72
CA PHE A 170 8.36 -14.63 -4.80
C PHE A 170 8.31 -13.11 -4.96
N LYS A 171 8.52 -12.62 -6.17
CA LYS A 171 8.49 -11.19 -6.52
C LYS A 171 7.42 -10.95 -7.57
N HIS A 172 6.52 -10.02 -7.32
CA HIS A 172 5.52 -9.57 -8.30
C HIS A 172 5.57 -8.06 -8.43
N HIS A 173 5.31 -7.57 -9.65
CA HIS A 173 5.05 -6.16 -9.83
C HIS A 173 3.80 -5.78 -9.05
N ALA A 174 3.79 -4.57 -8.51
CA ALA A 174 2.64 -4.05 -7.81
C ALA A 174 2.67 -2.54 -7.89
N VAL A 175 1.51 -1.92 -8.04
CA VAL A 175 1.33 -0.48 -7.93
C VAL A 175 0.40 -0.21 -6.76
N ALA A 176 0.94 0.45 -5.74
CA ALA A 176 0.14 0.93 -4.62
C ALA A 176 -0.55 2.23 -5.03
N LEU A 177 -1.87 2.26 -4.88
CA LEU A 177 -2.73 3.39 -5.09
C LEU A 177 -3.38 3.77 -3.76
N SER A 178 -3.50 5.06 -3.49
CA SER A 178 -4.17 5.54 -2.28
C SER A 178 -4.94 6.82 -2.59
N GLU A 179 -6.22 6.83 -2.26
CA GLU A 179 -7.08 8.00 -2.30
C GLU A 179 -7.37 8.40 -0.85
N CYS A 180 -6.96 9.60 -0.43
CA CYS A 180 -7.15 10.05 0.95
C CYS A 180 -7.84 11.40 1.02
N HIS A 181 -8.82 11.51 1.92
CA HIS A 181 -9.36 12.77 2.40
C HIS A 181 -8.74 13.09 3.76
N VAL A 182 -8.06 14.24 3.87
CA VAL A 182 -7.30 14.65 5.05
C VAL A 182 -7.81 16.00 5.54
N ILE A 183 -8.16 16.07 6.83
CA ILE A 183 -8.57 17.31 7.49
C ILE A 183 -7.42 17.83 8.33
N ILE A 184 -6.95 19.03 8.01
CA ILE A 184 -5.89 19.73 8.74
C ILE A 184 -6.53 20.81 9.61
N GLY A 185 -6.29 20.72 10.92
CA GLY A 185 -6.72 21.72 11.88
C GLY A 185 -5.76 22.91 11.98
N PHE A 186 -6.30 24.12 11.99
CA PHE A 186 -5.59 25.39 12.19
C PHE A 186 -5.92 26.00 13.57
N PRO A 187 -5.03 26.82 14.17
CA PRO A 187 -3.74 27.30 13.65
C PRO A 187 -2.56 26.35 13.93
N ASN A 188 -2.77 25.28 14.70
CA ASN A 188 -1.69 24.39 15.14
C ASN A 188 -1.15 23.43 14.05
N ILE A 189 -1.74 23.48 12.84
CA ILE A 189 -1.41 22.66 11.65
C ILE A 189 -1.21 21.19 12.05
N LYS A 190 -2.31 20.55 12.47
CA LYS A 190 -2.32 19.12 12.84
C LYS A 190 -3.33 18.36 11.99
N VAL A 191 -2.97 17.15 11.58
CA VAL A 191 -3.94 16.23 10.99
C VAL A 191 -4.98 15.87 12.05
N LYS A 192 -6.23 16.32 11.87
CA LYS A 192 -7.36 16.01 12.76
C LYS A 192 -7.96 14.66 12.43
N SER A 193 -8.10 14.38 11.14
CA SER A 193 -8.59 13.11 10.65
C SER A 193 -8.03 12.84 9.25
N GLN A 194 -7.96 11.55 8.92
CA GLN A 194 -7.61 11.08 7.59
C GLN A 194 -8.45 9.84 7.28
N ALA A 195 -9.06 9.82 6.10
CA ALA A 195 -9.78 8.67 5.58
C ALA A 195 -9.14 8.28 4.26
N CYS A 196 -8.44 7.13 4.24
CA CYS A 196 -7.72 6.64 3.09
C CYS A 196 -8.33 5.34 2.58
N THR A 197 -8.52 5.26 1.27
CA THR A 197 -8.84 4.02 0.56
C THR A 197 -7.62 3.58 -0.21
N GLN A 198 -7.13 2.39 0.09
CA GLN A 198 -5.91 1.85 -0.50
C GLN A 198 -6.25 0.70 -1.45
N HIS A 199 -5.57 0.67 -2.59
CA HIS A 199 -5.71 -0.37 -3.59
C HIS A 199 -4.34 -0.78 -4.11
N THR A 200 -4.12 -2.09 -4.30
CA THR A 200 -2.89 -2.59 -4.93
C THR A 200 -3.26 -3.24 -6.26
N LYS A 201 -2.67 -2.76 -7.35
CA LYS A 201 -2.75 -3.40 -8.68
C LYS A 201 -1.52 -4.30 -8.84
N LEU A 202 -1.72 -5.61 -8.94
CA LEU A 202 -0.67 -6.60 -9.21
C LEU A 202 -0.39 -6.73 -10.71
#